data_AF-A0ABD1CFI7-F1
#
_entry.id   AF-A0ABD1CFI7-F1
#
_cell.length_a   1.000
_cell.length_b   1.000
_cell.length_c   1.000
_cell.angle_alpha   90.00
_cell.angle_beta   90.00
_cell.angle_gamma   90.00
#
_symmetry.space_group_name_H-M   'P 1'
#
loop_
_entity.id
_entity.type
_entity.pdbx_description
1 polymer ?
#
loop_
_entity_poly.entity_id
_entity_poly.type
_entity_poly.pdbx_seq_one_letter_code
_entity_poly.pdbx_strand_id
1 'polypeptide(L)'
;MAPELPPQEIVRRVMIEKDASLSGQYRVLPPRRKTSFLKVKSASDVVPDCPVAPELVKPSKDRNDSEDSENDSQSSSDEEDSPKSASPNRQTDDAILDSLTQFKPIRPLRSIEDVYHNLVLIGHSIAETGKVFKKVGSGLLQFTNEPTQDGAFCARIAVGEFVLVEVCDRDRKLAKRGVEAAFFKKAAMFCYQLTPKISKKNLSTAIAREEYNIEFYRDMILNFSKDCVEQELVFSAEFTKPERKMLQSFAQRINLRANQIGSKNARHLRVYGRRLPALAIVERIVVHKDPALSARYEVTPPRIGARIVDGDGL
;
A
#
# COMPACT_ATOMS: atom_id res chain seq x y z
N MET A 1 22.06 17.72 -35.71
CA MET A 1 21.11 16.60 -35.54
C MET A 1 20.60 16.65 -34.11
N ALA A 2 19.29 16.79 -33.90
CA ALA A 2 18.74 16.75 -32.55
C ALA A 2 18.88 15.32 -31.99
N PRO A 3 19.21 15.15 -30.69
CA PRO A 3 19.30 13.83 -30.09
C PRO A 3 17.94 13.14 -30.14
N GLU A 4 17.91 11.91 -30.65
CA GLU A 4 16.69 11.11 -30.74
C GLU A 4 16.23 10.73 -29.32
N LEU A 5 14.97 11.02 -28.99
CA LEU A 5 14.43 10.74 -27.66
C LEU A 5 14.30 9.22 -27.45
N PRO A 6 14.58 8.72 -26.24
CA PRO A 6 14.40 7.30 -25.94
C PRO A 6 12.91 6.91 -26.03
N PRO A 7 12.57 5.69 -26.48
CA PRO A 7 11.18 5.27 -26.73
C PRO A 7 10.23 5.45 -25.54
N GLN A 8 10.74 5.32 -24.32
CA GLN A 8 9.97 5.49 -23.08
C GLN A 8 9.51 6.95 -22.88
N GLU A 9 10.36 7.91 -23.24
CA GLU A 9 10.07 9.34 -23.13
C GLU A 9 9.07 9.77 -24.20
N ILE A 10 9.15 9.21 -25.41
CA ILE A 10 8.15 9.44 -26.47
C ILE A 10 6.78 8.95 -26.01
N VAL A 11 6.68 7.73 -25.45
CA VAL A 11 5.41 7.19 -24.94
C VAL A 11 4.84 8.05 -23.82
N ARG A 12 5.67 8.50 -22.87
CA ARG A 12 5.27 9.40 -21.80
C ARG A 12 4.70 10.71 -22.37
N ARG A 13 5.43 11.38 -23.26
CA ARG A 13 5.01 12.68 -23.82
C ARG A 13 3.74 12.58 -24.66
N VAL A 14 3.61 11.51 -25.45
CA VAL A 14 2.42 11.29 -26.30
C VAL A 14 1.20 10.86 -25.48
N MET A 15 1.35 9.92 -24.54
CA MET A 15 0.19 9.36 -23.83
C MET A 15 -0.22 10.13 -22.58
N ILE A 16 0.75 10.69 -21.84
CA ILE A 16 0.49 11.34 -20.55
C ILE A 16 0.40 12.85 -20.73
N GLU A 17 1.39 13.45 -21.39
CA GLU A 17 1.48 14.91 -21.54
C GLU A 17 0.69 15.44 -22.75
N LYS A 18 0.20 14.54 -23.61
CA LYS A 18 -0.59 14.85 -24.82
C LYS A 18 0.13 15.82 -25.77
N ASP A 19 1.45 15.67 -25.92
CA ASP A 19 2.25 16.52 -26.82
C ASP A 19 1.80 16.35 -28.28
N ALA A 20 1.16 17.41 -28.81
CA ALA A 20 0.58 17.42 -30.15
C ALA A 20 1.65 17.23 -31.25
N SER A 21 2.87 17.73 -31.03
CA SER A 21 3.96 17.68 -32.00
C SER A 21 4.45 16.24 -32.23
N LEU A 22 4.52 15.44 -31.17
CA LEU A 22 4.91 14.03 -31.21
C LEU A 22 3.76 13.12 -31.61
N SER A 23 2.51 13.47 -31.27
CA SER A 23 1.33 12.68 -31.62
C SER A 23 1.10 12.51 -33.12
N GLY A 24 1.56 13.48 -33.93
CA GLY A 24 1.52 13.41 -35.40
C GLY A 24 2.61 12.51 -35.99
N GLN A 25 3.71 12.29 -35.27
CA GLN A 25 4.86 11.50 -35.74
C GLN A 25 4.83 10.05 -35.22
N TYR A 26 4.29 9.84 -34.02
CA TYR A 26 4.33 8.55 -33.33
C TYR A 26 2.93 8.08 -32.95
N ARG A 27 2.56 6.89 -33.40
CA ARG A 27 1.31 6.22 -33.01
C ARG A 27 1.60 5.10 -32.01
N VAL A 28 1.25 5.32 -30.75
CA VAL A 28 1.40 4.30 -29.71
C VAL A 28 0.31 3.25 -29.88
N LEU A 29 0.70 2.02 -30.26
CA LEU A 29 -0.22 0.90 -30.39
C LEU A 29 -0.40 0.21 -29.03
N PRO A 30 -1.63 -0.02 -28.56
CA PRO A 30 -1.85 -0.78 -27.34
C PRO A 30 -1.32 -2.22 -27.53
N PRO A 31 -0.76 -2.83 -26.48
CA PRO A 31 -0.24 -4.18 -26.55
C PRO A 31 -1.34 -5.15 -27.01
N ARG A 32 -1.12 -5.81 -28.15
CA ARG A 32 -2.03 -6.86 -28.64
C ARG A 32 -2.08 -7.98 -27.62
N ARG A 33 -3.22 -8.14 -26.94
CA ARG A 33 -3.50 -9.31 -26.11
C ARG A 33 -3.43 -10.54 -27.02
N LYS A 34 -2.39 -11.37 -26.86
CA LYS A 34 -2.32 -12.67 -27.54
C LYS A 34 -3.35 -13.60 -26.88
N THR A 35 -4.53 -13.71 -27.47
CA THR A 35 -5.46 -14.80 -27.20
C THR A 35 -5.06 -16.02 -28.03
N SER A 36 -4.13 -16.83 -27.52
CA SER A 36 -3.93 -18.22 -27.98
C SER A 36 -2.88 -18.96 -27.14
N PHE A 37 -3.33 -19.95 -26.37
CA PHE A 37 -2.60 -21.21 -26.10
C PHE A 37 -3.68 -22.28 -25.92
N LEU A 38 -4.02 -23.00 -26.99
CA LEU A 38 -3.46 -24.30 -27.39
C LEU A 38 -3.60 -25.39 -26.34
N LYS A 39 -4.56 -26.27 -26.65
CA LYS A 39 -4.87 -27.58 -26.09
C LYS A 39 -3.67 -28.52 -26.32
N VAL A 40 -3.00 -28.96 -25.27
CA VAL A 40 -1.96 -30.00 -25.35
C VAL A 40 -2.48 -31.28 -24.70
N LYS A 41 -2.36 -32.38 -25.46
CA LYS A 41 -2.74 -33.74 -25.10
C LYS A 41 -1.83 -34.33 -24.02
N SER A 42 -2.42 -35.21 -23.23
CA SER A 42 -1.82 -36.11 -22.24
C SER A 42 -0.76 -37.06 -22.85
N ALA A 43 0.36 -37.22 -22.15
CA ALA A 43 1.19 -38.43 -22.19
C ALA A 43 1.83 -38.66 -20.82
N SER A 44 2.00 -39.95 -20.53
CA SER A 44 2.31 -40.66 -19.29
C SER A 44 3.74 -40.52 -18.77
N ASP A 45 3.87 -40.81 -17.47
CA ASP A 45 4.94 -41.49 -16.72
C ASP A 45 6.42 -41.24 -17.08
N VAL A 46 7.20 -40.87 -16.05
CA VAL A 46 8.39 -41.60 -15.55
C VAL A 46 9.05 -40.77 -14.45
N VAL A 47 9.23 -41.39 -13.28
CA VAL A 47 10.03 -40.92 -12.13
C VAL A 47 11.51 -41.23 -12.44
N PRO A 48 12.47 -40.37 -12.05
CA PRO A 48 13.48 -40.87 -11.11
C PRO A 48 14.02 -39.87 -10.08
N ASP A 49 14.66 -40.50 -9.09
CA ASP A 49 15.34 -40.11 -7.86
C ASP A 49 16.12 -38.79 -7.76
N CYS A 50 16.08 -38.26 -6.54
CA CYS A 50 16.99 -37.25 -6.00
C CYS A 50 18.44 -37.77 -5.90
N PRO A 51 19.42 -36.85 -5.98
CA PRO A 51 20.56 -36.93 -5.07
C PRO A 51 20.90 -35.62 -4.36
N VAL A 52 21.08 -35.78 -3.04
CA VAL A 52 22.11 -35.27 -2.10
C VAL A 52 22.93 -34.03 -2.49
N ALA A 53 23.01 -33.11 -1.52
CA ALA A 53 23.82 -31.90 -1.48
C ALA A 53 25.34 -32.13 -1.39
N PRO A 54 26.14 -31.10 -1.69
CA PRO A 54 27.39 -30.87 -0.99
C PRO A 54 27.41 -29.50 -0.28
N GLU A 55 27.97 -29.53 0.92
CA GLU A 55 28.50 -28.39 1.66
C GLU A 55 29.64 -27.68 0.91
N LEU A 56 29.95 -26.49 1.44
CA LEU A 56 31.29 -25.94 1.71
C LEU A 56 31.69 -24.62 1.03
N VAL A 57 32.37 -23.83 1.86
CA VAL A 57 33.33 -22.75 1.61
C VAL A 57 32.82 -21.30 1.67
N LYS A 58 33.12 -20.67 2.82
CA LYS A 58 33.35 -19.22 2.97
C LYS A 58 34.65 -18.83 2.26
N PRO A 59 34.75 -17.57 1.80
CA PRO A 59 36.00 -16.85 2.03
C PRO A 59 35.80 -15.49 2.70
N SER A 60 36.83 -15.20 3.50
CA SER A 60 37.22 -13.97 4.17
C SER A 60 37.80 -12.90 3.23
N LYS A 61 38.08 -11.72 3.82
CA LYS A 61 39.01 -10.65 3.36
C LYS A 61 38.47 -9.72 2.28
N ASP A 62 38.79 -8.43 2.23
CA ASP A 62 39.70 -7.57 2.99
C ASP A 62 39.18 -6.12 2.94
N ARG A 63 39.79 -5.31 3.81
CA ARG A 63 39.84 -3.85 3.86
C ARG A 63 39.98 -3.16 2.49
N ASN A 64 39.48 -1.93 2.39
CA ASN A 64 40.29 -0.79 1.93
C ASN A 64 39.67 0.56 2.33
N ASP A 65 40.58 1.41 2.79
CA ASP A 65 40.48 2.83 3.10
C ASP A 65 40.48 3.71 1.84
N SER A 66 39.95 4.93 1.95
CA SER A 66 40.33 6.21 1.28
C SER A 66 39.15 7.18 1.45
N GLU A 67 39.25 8.24 2.26
CA GLU A 67 40.01 9.49 2.10
C GLU A 67 39.54 10.39 0.94
N ASP A 68 39.09 11.57 1.37
CA ASP A 68 39.23 12.90 0.77
C ASP A 68 38.57 13.21 -0.58
N SER A 69 37.58 14.11 -0.54
CA SER A 69 37.53 15.25 -1.46
C SER A 69 36.74 16.40 -0.84
N GLU A 70 37.47 17.35 -0.25
CA GLU A 70 37.02 18.74 -0.14
C GLU A 70 36.89 19.32 -1.54
N ASN A 71 35.82 20.07 -1.81
CA ASN A 71 35.86 21.04 -2.90
C ASN A 71 35.01 22.26 -2.56
N ASP A 72 35.71 23.31 -2.19
CA ASP A 72 35.28 24.69 -2.22
C ASP A 72 34.89 25.10 -3.64
N SER A 73 33.81 25.89 -3.77
CA SER A 73 33.71 26.93 -4.79
C SER A 73 32.62 27.93 -4.40
N GLN A 74 33.09 29.12 -4.02
CA GLN A 74 32.35 30.36 -3.95
C GLN A 74 32.03 30.90 -5.37
N SER A 75 30.93 31.66 -5.50
CA SER A 75 30.73 32.84 -6.37
C SER A 75 29.23 32.99 -6.63
N SER A 76 28.52 33.95 -6.03
CA SER A 76 28.45 35.39 -6.36
C SER A 76 27.84 35.68 -7.73
N SER A 77 26.64 36.25 -7.76
CA SER A 77 26.28 37.43 -8.57
C SER A 77 24.92 37.99 -8.14
N ASP A 78 24.89 39.32 -8.20
CA ASP A 78 23.89 40.28 -7.77
C ASP A 78 22.66 40.41 -8.68
N GLU A 79 21.61 40.99 -8.09
CA GLU A 79 20.69 42.04 -8.62
C GLU A 79 20.07 41.90 -10.04
N GLU A 80 18.74 41.88 -10.15
CA GLU A 80 17.91 43.10 -10.23
C GLU A 80 16.41 42.82 -10.42
N ASP A 81 15.67 43.62 -9.66
CA ASP A 81 14.40 44.31 -9.84
C ASP A 81 13.38 43.98 -10.97
N SER A 82 12.12 43.96 -10.50
CA SER A 82 10.93 44.60 -11.07
C SER A 82 9.80 43.79 -11.73
N PRO A 83 8.53 44.25 -11.52
CA PRO A 83 7.36 43.39 -11.42
C PRO A 83 6.48 43.43 -12.67
N LYS A 84 5.81 42.31 -12.98
CA LYS A 84 4.67 42.28 -13.91
C LYS A 84 3.45 41.67 -13.25
N SER A 85 2.47 42.55 -13.06
CA SER A 85 1.06 42.29 -12.82
C SER A 85 0.53 41.08 -13.60
N ALA A 86 0.04 40.08 -12.88
CA ALA A 86 -0.77 39.00 -13.45
C ALA A 86 -2.03 38.82 -12.60
N SER A 87 -3.17 38.99 -13.27
CA SER A 87 -4.53 38.74 -12.79
C SER A 87 -4.66 37.34 -12.17
N PRO A 88 -5.56 37.14 -11.19
CA PRO A 88 -5.66 35.87 -10.46
C PRO A 88 -6.20 34.76 -11.36
N ASN A 89 -5.30 33.83 -11.65
CA ASN A 89 -5.49 32.65 -12.47
C ASN A 89 -6.33 31.61 -11.71
N ARG A 90 -7.65 31.58 -11.94
CA ARG A 90 -8.54 30.56 -11.36
C ARG A 90 -8.31 29.13 -11.91
N GLN A 91 -7.43 28.94 -12.89
CA GLN A 91 -7.16 27.63 -13.51
C GLN A 91 -6.02 26.83 -12.83
N THR A 92 -5.20 27.45 -11.97
CA THR A 92 -4.10 26.74 -11.29
C THR A 92 -4.57 25.92 -10.10
N ASP A 93 -5.66 26.31 -9.45
CA ASP A 93 -6.12 25.65 -8.23
C ASP A 93 -6.69 24.25 -8.52
N ASP A 94 -7.42 24.07 -9.62
CA ASP A 94 -7.94 22.76 -10.04
C ASP A 94 -6.83 21.79 -10.49
N ALA A 95 -5.77 22.29 -11.13
CA ALA A 95 -4.64 21.46 -11.56
C ALA A 95 -3.75 21.02 -10.38
N ILE A 96 -3.58 21.88 -9.38
CA ILE A 96 -2.88 21.53 -8.13
C ILE A 96 -3.71 20.52 -7.32
N LEU A 97 -5.04 20.66 -7.36
CA LEU A 97 -5.99 19.77 -6.72
C LEU A 97 -5.95 18.34 -7.29
N ASP A 98 -5.91 18.22 -8.61
CA ASP A 98 -5.79 16.92 -9.29
C ASP A 98 -4.43 16.26 -9.01
N SER A 99 -3.36 17.05 -8.87
CA SER A 99 -2.01 16.55 -8.52
C SER A 99 -1.89 16.03 -7.08
N LEU A 100 -2.66 16.59 -6.14
CA LEU A 100 -2.68 16.18 -4.73
C LEU A 100 -3.61 14.99 -4.46
N THR A 101 -4.62 14.79 -5.31
CA THR A 101 -5.54 13.65 -5.23
C THR A 101 -5.03 12.43 -6.00
N GLN A 102 -4.06 12.61 -6.89
CA GLN A 102 -3.40 11.50 -7.57
C GLN A 102 -2.62 10.66 -6.56
N PHE A 103 -3.18 9.51 -6.22
CA PHE A 103 -2.54 8.50 -5.41
C PHE A 103 -1.15 8.15 -5.99
N LYS A 104 -0.09 8.42 -5.23
CA LYS A 104 1.30 8.22 -5.67
C LYS A 104 1.84 6.88 -5.14
N PRO A 105 2.70 6.17 -5.89
CA PRO A 105 3.33 4.95 -5.41
C PRO A 105 4.17 5.19 -4.15
N ILE A 106 4.39 4.13 -3.36
CA ILE A 106 5.18 4.16 -2.12
C ILE A 106 6.55 4.79 -2.39
N ARG A 107 6.89 5.84 -1.64
CA ARG A 107 8.16 6.55 -1.77
C ARG A 107 9.15 6.11 -0.67
N PRO A 108 10.45 6.02 -0.96
CA PRO A 108 11.46 5.99 0.10
C PRO A 108 11.29 7.21 1.02
N LEU A 109 11.46 7.03 2.34
CA LEU A 109 11.36 8.14 3.29
C LEU A 109 12.58 9.05 3.17
N ARG A 110 12.43 10.21 2.53
CA ARG A 110 13.47 11.25 2.45
C ARG A 110 13.03 12.56 3.09
N SER A 111 11.74 12.70 3.37
CA SER A 111 11.10 13.92 3.83
C SER A 111 9.88 13.59 4.68
N ILE A 112 9.40 14.56 5.45
CA ILE A 112 8.17 14.42 6.23
C ILE A 112 6.95 14.28 5.29
N GLU A 113 7.00 14.90 4.11
CA GLU A 113 6.03 14.72 3.04
C GLU A 113 5.91 13.24 2.67
N ASP A 114 7.03 12.55 2.45
CA ASP A 114 7.02 11.13 2.07
C ASP A 114 6.39 10.26 3.16
N VAL A 115 6.57 10.63 4.44
CA VAL A 115 5.89 9.96 5.56
C VAL A 115 4.38 10.09 5.39
N TYR A 116 3.87 11.30 5.20
CA TYR A 116 2.44 11.54 5.05
C TYR A 116 1.84 10.93 3.78
N HIS A 117 2.57 10.91 2.66
CA HIS A 117 2.14 10.26 1.41
C HIS A 117 2.00 8.75 1.57
N ASN A 118 2.89 8.12 2.34
CA ASN A 118 2.86 6.67 2.56
C ASN A 118 1.89 6.24 3.67
N LEU A 119 1.39 7.18 4.46
CA LEU A 119 0.55 6.93 5.62
C LEU A 119 -0.93 6.88 5.23
N VAL A 120 -1.62 5.83 5.70
CA VAL A 120 -3.09 5.71 5.61
C VAL A 120 -3.63 5.58 7.03
N LEU A 121 -4.52 6.48 7.41
CA LEU A 121 -5.14 6.49 8.74
C LEU A 121 -6.19 5.38 8.82
N ILE A 122 -6.08 4.52 9.83
CA ILE A 122 -7.03 3.42 10.05
C ILE A 122 -7.87 3.77 11.28
N GLY A 123 -9.10 4.21 11.05
CA GLY A 123 -9.99 4.70 12.10
C GLY A 123 -9.34 5.81 12.95
N HIS A 124 -9.41 5.67 14.28
CA HIS A 124 -8.80 6.59 15.25
C HIS A 124 -7.74 5.90 16.11
N SER A 125 -7.08 4.88 15.57
CA SER A 125 -6.10 4.07 16.32
C SER A 125 -4.70 4.19 15.74
N ILE A 126 -3.78 4.77 16.52
CA ILE A 126 -2.35 4.86 16.17
C ILE A 126 -1.74 3.47 16.06
N ALA A 127 -2.16 2.53 16.92
CA ALA A 127 -1.64 1.17 16.89
C ALA A 127 -2.02 0.43 15.59
N GLU A 128 -3.24 0.62 15.08
CA GLU A 128 -3.67 0.01 13.81
C GLU A 128 -3.04 0.71 12.62
N THR A 129 -3.01 2.04 12.63
CA THR A 129 -2.34 2.87 11.63
C THR A 129 -0.87 2.50 11.52
N GLY A 130 -0.14 2.40 12.64
CA GLY A 130 1.27 2.01 12.69
C GLY A 130 1.52 0.57 12.20
N LYS A 131 0.60 -0.38 12.49
CA LYS A 131 0.69 -1.75 11.95
C LYS A 131 0.56 -1.78 10.43
N VAL A 132 -0.34 -0.98 9.87
CA VAL A 132 -0.52 -0.87 8.42
C VAL A 132 0.69 -0.20 7.78
N PHE A 133 1.16 0.91 8.36
CA PHE A 133 2.33 1.64 7.90
C PHE A 133 3.60 0.77 7.89
N LYS A 134 3.80 -0.05 8.93
CA LYS A 134 4.91 -1.02 8.97
C LYS A 134 4.83 -2.08 7.86
N LYS A 135 3.63 -2.55 7.53
CA LYS A 135 3.42 -3.59 6.51
C LYS A 135 3.74 -3.13 5.09
N VAL A 136 3.60 -1.83 4.81
CA VAL A 136 3.96 -1.26 3.50
C VAL A 136 5.46 -0.96 3.38
N GLY A 137 6.25 -1.25 4.43
CA GLY A 137 7.70 -1.03 4.42
C GLY A 137 8.11 0.43 4.63
N SER A 138 7.16 1.31 4.97
CA SER A 138 7.40 2.74 5.14
C SER A 138 7.96 3.12 6.51
N GLY A 139 8.46 2.17 7.29
CA GLY A 139 9.05 2.41 8.61
C GLY A 139 8.14 2.06 9.79
N LEU A 140 8.45 2.59 10.97
CA LEU A 140 7.74 2.33 12.22
C LEU A 140 7.24 3.65 12.80
N LEU A 141 5.93 3.74 13.02
CA LEU A 141 5.33 4.83 13.79
C LEU A 141 5.64 4.61 15.27
N GLN A 142 6.55 5.42 15.80
CA GLN A 142 7.02 5.35 17.18
C GLN A 142 6.26 6.36 18.04
N PHE A 143 5.83 5.90 19.21
CA PHE A 143 5.25 6.75 20.25
C PHE A 143 6.21 6.74 21.44
N THR A 144 6.66 7.91 21.86
CA THR A 144 7.45 8.10 23.09
C THR A 144 6.72 9.04 24.03
N ASN A 145 6.95 8.88 25.32
CA ASN A 145 6.39 9.73 26.38
C ASN A 145 7.40 9.78 27.52
N GLU A 146 8.18 10.84 27.54
CA GLU A 146 9.36 10.98 28.39
C GLU A 146 9.16 12.16 29.36
N PRO A 147 9.62 12.04 30.61
CA PRO A 147 9.63 13.15 31.55
C PRO A 147 10.71 14.18 31.16
N THR A 148 10.36 15.45 31.25
CA THR A 148 11.24 16.61 31.01
C THR A 148 11.87 17.06 32.34
N GLN A 149 12.97 17.82 32.27
CA GLN A 149 13.66 18.38 33.45
C GLN A 149 12.74 19.24 34.33
N ASP A 150 11.75 19.91 33.73
CA ASP A 150 10.77 20.75 34.43
C ASP A 150 9.65 19.96 35.14
N GLY A 151 9.72 18.63 35.15
CA GLY A 151 8.69 17.76 35.71
C GLY A 151 7.44 17.59 34.83
N ALA A 152 7.44 18.14 33.62
CA ALA A 152 6.44 17.86 32.60
C ALA A 152 6.70 16.50 31.92
N PHE A 153 5.74 16.02 31.14
CA PHE A 153 5.84 14.86 30.27
C PHE A 153 5.66 15.30 28.82
N CYS A 154 6.64 15.00 27.96
CA CYS A 154 6.56 15.26 26.53
C CYS A 154 6.26 13.95 25.79
N ALA A 155 5.10 13.90 25.16
CA ALA A 155 4.69 12.80 24.30
C ALA A 155 4.93 13.15 22.84
N ARG A 156 5.56 12.24 22.09
CA ARG A 156 5.98 12.45 20.71
C ARG A 156 5.55 11.29 19.83
N ILE A 157 5.12 11.59 18.61
CA ILE A 157 4.89 10.61 17.55
C ILE A 157 5.86 10.91 16.40
N ALA A 158 6.69 9.92 16.06
CA ALA A 158 7.76 10.07 15.07
C ALA A 158 7.88 8.84 14.15
N VAL A 159 8.53 9.04 13.00
CA VAL A 159 8.91 7.96 12.06
C VAL A 159 10.38 8.16 11.70
N GLY A 160 11.25 7.30 12.24
CA GLY A 160 12.70 7.51 12.11
C GLY A 160 13.10 8.81 12.79
N GLU A 161 13.75 9.70 12.04
CA GLU A 161 14.15 11.05 12.49
C GLU A 161 13.04 12.10 12.38
N PHE A 162 11.97 11.81 11.64
CA PHE A 162 10.89 12.77 11.39
C PHE A 162 9.92 12.82 12.57
N VAL A 163 9.92 13.94 13.29
CA VAL A 163 8.93 14.22 14.35
C VAL A 163 7.65 14.73 13.71
N LEU A 164 6.56 13.98 13.84
CA LEU A 164 5.29 14.36 13.23
C LEU A 164 4.54 15.36 14.11
N VAL A 165 4.44 15.03 15.40
CA VAL A 165 3.77 15.82 16.43
C VAL A 165 4.43 15.57 17.78
N GLU A 166 4.52 16.62 18.58
CA GLU A 166 4.98 16.59 19.96
C GLU A 166 4.06 17.47 20.82
N VAL A 167 3.74 17.00 22.02
CA VAL A 167 2.92 17.74 22.99
C VAL A 167 3.47 17.48 24.39
N CYS A 168 3.68 18.55 25.16
CA CYS A 168 4.13 18.48 26.55
C CYS A 168 3.02 18.91 27.51
N ASP A 169 2.83 18.18 28.59
CA ASP A 169 1.86 18.50 29.65
C ASP A 169 2.41 18.07 31.02
N ARG A 170 1.95 18.69 32.11
CA ARG A 170 2.30 18.28 33.47
C ARG A 170 1.73 16.90 33.81
N ASP A 171 0.61 16.50 33.21
CA ASP A 171 0.02 15.17 33.37
C ASP A 171 0.36 14.26 32.19
N ARG A 172 0.95 13.09 32.49
CA ARG A 172 1.37 12.09 31.49
C ARG A 172 0.23 11.62 30.58
N LYS A 173 -0.99 11.49 31.11
CA LYS A 173 -2.17 11.05 30.34
C LYS A 173 -2.68 12.17 29.46
N LEU A 174 -2.63 13.41 29.91
CA LEU A 174 -2.97 14.58 29.10
C LEU A 174 -1.99 14.76 27.95
N ALA A 175 -0.67 14.68 28.20
CA ALA A 175 0.35 14.73 27.15
C ALA A 175 0.10 13.65 26.08
N LYS A 176 -0.16 12.41 26.52
CA LYS A 176 -0.51 11.30 25.62
C LYS A 176 -1.76 11.62 24.80
N ARG A 177 -2.89 11.98 25.42
CA ARG A 177 -4.13 12.28 24.69
C ARG A 177 -3.95 13.46 23.74
N GLY A 178 -3.20 14.47 24.15
CA GLY A 178 -2.87 15.66 23.38
C GLY A 178 -2.11 15.31 22.11
N VAL A 179 -1.02 14.54 22.21
CA VAL A 179 -0.25 14.14 21.03
C VAL A 179 -1.05 13.26 20.08
N GLU A 180 -1.89 12.35 20.60
CA GLU A 180 -2.76 11.51 19.76
C GLU A 180 -3.77 12.36 18.99
N ALA A 181 -4.44 13.31 19.66
CA ALA A 181 -5.40 14.22 19.04
C ALA A 181 -4.74 15.14 18.01
N ALA A 182 -3.58 15.73 18.34
CA ALA A 182 -2.83 16.59 17.45
C ALA A 182 -2.30 15.81 16.23
N PHE A 183 -1.85 14.57 16.41
CA PHE A 183 -1.46 13.68 15.31
C PHE A 183 -2.60 13.43 14.33
N PHE A 184 -3.77 12.99 14.80
CA PHE A 184 -4.89 12.73 13.89
C PHE A 184 -5.40 14.01 13.23
N LYS A 185 -5.40 15.14 13.94
CA LYS A 185 -5.75 16.44 13.37
C LYS A 185 -4.81 16.82 12.24
N LYS A 186 -3.48 16.70 12.44
CA LYS A 186 -2.47 17.02 11.44
C LYS A 186 -2.47 16.03 10.28
N ALA A 187 -2.48 14.73 10.56
CA ALA A 187 -2.44 13.70 9.54
C ALA A 187 -3.71 13.68 8.67
N ALA A 188 -4.89 14.02 9.20
CA ALA A 188 -6.11 14.13 8.39
C ALA A 188 -6.04 15.26 7.33
N MET A 189 -5.08 16.17 7.44
CA MET A 189 -4.84 17.17 6.40
C MET A 189 -4.10 16.61 5.19
N PHE A 190 -3.28 15.56 5.38
CA PHE A 190 -2.34 15.09 4.35
C PHE A 190 -2.56 13.63 3.94
N CYS A 191 -3.22 12.83 4.77
CA CYS A 191 -3.39 11.40 4.55
C CYS A 191 -4.83 11.04 4.20
N TYR A 192 -4.97 9.97 3.42
CA TYR A 192 -6.26 9.28 3.30
C TYR A 192 -6.62 8.59 4.62
N GLN A 193 -7.91 8.63 4.97
CA GLN A 193 -8.45 7.88 6.08
C GLN A 193 -9.35 6.75 5.56
N LEU A 194 -9.10 5.54 6.05
CA LEU A 194 -9.88 4.35 5.75
C LEU A 194 -10.69 3.96 6.99
N THR A 195 -12.01 3.99 6.86
CA THR A 195 -12.94 3.58 7.91
C THR A 195 -13.72 2.36 7.43
N PRO A 196 -13.67 1.22 8.13
CA PRO A 196 -14.49 0.07 7.77
C PRO A 196 -15.96 0.42 7.98
N LYS A 197 -16.77 0.25 6.94
CA LYS A 197 -18.22 0.31 7.07
C LYS A 197 -18.62 -0.92 7.88
N ILE A 198 -19.35 -0.71 8.96
CA ILE A 198 -19.96 -1.80 9.72
C ILE A 198 -21.09 -2.38 8.85
N SER A 199 -20.72 -3.20 7.86
CA SER A 199 -21.72 -3.91 7.08
C SER A 199 -22.32 -4.98 7.99
N LYS A 200 -23.66 -5.02 8.09
CA LYS A 200 -24.37 -6.19 8.62
C LYS A 200 -23.80 -7.39 7.88
N LYS A 201 -23.11 -8.29 8.60
CA LYS A 201 -22.34 -9.45 8.12
C LYS A 201 -22.63 -9.72 6.65
N ASN A 202 -21.68 -9.42 5.76
CA ASN A 202 -21.71 -10.05 4.43
C ASN A 202 -21.79 -11.55 4.69
N LEU A 203 -22.98 -12.11 4.52
CA LEU A 203 -23.23 -13.53 4.62
C LEU A 203 -22.36 -14.12 3.52
N SER A 204 -21.21 -14.66 3.91
CA SER A 204 -20.58 -15.65 3.06
C SER A 204 -21.59 -16.79 2.95
N THR A 205 -22.26 -16.84 1.81
CA THR A 205 -23.20 -17.92 1.50
C THR A 205 -22.41 -19.21 1.62
N ALA A 206 -22.84 -20.08 2.53
CA ALA A 206 -22.18 -21.35 2.71
C ALA A 206 -22.35 -22.17 1.44
N ILE A 207 -21.25 -22.63 0.88
CA ILE A 207 -21.23 -23.48 -0.30
C ILE A 207 -21.66 -24.86 0.16
N ALA A 208 -22.85 -25.26 -0.28
CA ALA A 208 -23.38 -26.59 -0.09
C ALA A 208 -22.53 -27.60 -0.86
N ARG A 209 -22.56 -28.85 -0.40
CA ARG A 209 -21.83 -29.92 -1.05
C ARG A 209 -22.63 -30.40 -2.26
N GLU A 210 -22.24 -29.97 -3.44
CA GLU A 210 -22.65 -30.61 -4.70
C GLU A 210 -21.72 -31.80 -4.98
N GLU A 211 -22.17 -32.78 -5.77
CA GLU A 211 -21.53 -34.08 -5.99
C GLU A 211 -19.99 -34.02 -6.13
N TYR A 212 -19.30 -35.10 -5.70
CA TYR A 212 -17.86 -35.33 -5.45
C TYR A 212 -16.82 -34.84 -6.50
N ASN A 213 -16.97 -33.65 -7.07
CA ASN A 213 -16.06 -33.08 -8.04
C ASN A 213 -15.00 -32.24 -7.32
N ILE A 214 -13.91 -32.89 -6.93
CA ILE A 214 -12.76 -32.24 -6.28
C ILE A 214 -12.16 -31.15 -7.16
N GLU A 215 -12.17 -31.34 -8.48
CA GLU A 215 -11.63 -30.41 -9.47
C GLU A 215 -12.44 -29.12 -9.50
N PHE A 216 -13.77 -29.22 -9.43
CA PHE A 216 -14.67 -28.08 -9.30
C PHE A 216 -14.32 -27.22 -8.08
N TYR A 217 -14.17 -27.84 -6.89
CA TYR A 217 -13.84 -27.09 -5.68
C TYR A 217 -12.44 -26.47 -5.73
N ARG A 218 -11.49 -27.13 -6.41
CA ARG A 218 -10.15 -26.60 -6.64
C ARG A 218 -10.20 -25.36 -7.52
N ASP A 219 -10.93 -25.42 -8.64
CA ASP A 219 -11.08 -24.30 -9.57
C ASP A 219 -11.82 -23.13 -8.93
N MET A 220 -12.81 -23.43 -8.08
CA MET A 220 -13.51 -22.42 -7.29
C MET A 220 -12.56 -21.70 -6.31
N ILE A 221 -11.71 -22.43 -5.57
CA ILE A 221 -10.70 -21.83 -4.68
C ILE A 221 -9.68 -21.01 -5.50
N LEU A 222 -9.31 -21.51 -6.69
CA LEU A 222 -8.38 -20.82 -7.60
C LEU A 222 -8.96 -19.50 -8.10
N ASN A 223 -10.23 -19.50 -8.55
CA ASN A 223 -10.91 -18.29 -9.01
C ASN A 223 -11.15 -17.31 -7.86
N PHE A 224 -11.55 -17.82 -6.69
CA PHE A 224 -11.64 -17.03 -5.46
C PHE A 224 -10.32 -16.34 -5.12
N SER A 225 -9.18 -17.00 -5.35
CA SER A 225 -7.85 -16.39 -5.09
C SER A 225 -7.50 -15.21 -6.01
N LYS A 226 -8.11 -15.16 -7.21
CA LYS A 226 -7.88 -14.11 -8.22
C LYS A 226 -8.78 -12.91 -7.98
N ASP A 227 -10.05 -13.17 -7.67
CA ASP A 227 -11.10 -12.15 -7.75
C ASP A 227 -11.57 -11.65 -6.38
N CYS A 228 -11.40 -12.45 -5.33
CA CYS A 228 -12.01 -12.16 -4.03
C CYS A 228 -10.99 -11.59 -3.04
N VAL A 229 -10.88 -10.27 -3.05
CA VAL A 229 -10.11 -9.55 -2.05
C VAL A 229 -10.92 -9.35 -0.78
N GLU A 230 -10.32 -9.68 0.36
CA GLU A 230 -10.89 -9.49 1.71
C GLU A 230 -12.23 -10.19 1.96
N GLN A 231 -12.63 -11.12 1.09
CA GLN A 231 -13.84 -11.92 1.26
C GLN A 231 -13.51 -13.24 1.98
N GLU A 232 -14.55 -13.95 2.38
CA GLU A 232 -14.45 -15.28 2.95
C GLU A 232 -15.27 -16.24 2.11
N LEU A 233 -14.66 -17.35 1.70
CA LEU A 233 -15.31 -18.50 1.10
C LEU A 233 -15.62 -19.49 2.23
N VAL A 234 -16.87 -19.88 2.41
CA VAL A 234 -17.29 -20.77 3.50
C VAL A 234 -17.87 -22.05 2.91
N PHE A 235 -17.25 -23.18 3.19
CA PHE A 235 -17.77 -24.50 2.86
C PHE A 235 -18.69 -24.99 3.99
N SER A 236 -19.80 -25.62 3.61
CA SER A 236 -20.80 -26.15 4.56
C SER A 236 -20.20 -27.21 5.49
N ALA A 237 -20.95 -27.56 6.53
CA ALA A 237 -20.57 -28.62 7.46
C ALA A 237 -20.69 -30.04 6.84
N GLU A 238 -21.36 -30.17 5.69
CA GLU A 238 -21.61 -31.44 4.98
C GLU A 238 -20.33 -32.04 4.40
N PHE A 239 -19.30 -31.23 4.22
CA PHE A 239 -17.97 -31.72 3.85
C PHE A 239 -17.41 -32.60 4.96
N THR A 240 -16.90 -33.76 4.59
CA THR A 240 -16.25 -34.68 5.50
C THR A 240 -14.93 -34.08 6.02
N LYS A 241 -14.40 -34.64 7.11
CA LYS A 241 -13.08 -34.26 7.65
C LYS A 241 -11.94 -34.39 6.62
N PRO A 242 -11.81 -35.49 5.84
CA PRO A 242 -10.78 -35.58 4.81
C PRO A 242 -10.97 -34.54 3.70
N GLU A 243 -12.19 -34.28 3.24
CA GLU A 243 -12.46 -33.26 2.22
C GLU A 243 -12.07 -31.85 2.70
N ARG A 244 -12.46 -31.45 3.91
CA ARG A 244 -12.04 -30.14 4.46
C ARG A 244 -10.52 -30.02 4.58
N LYS A 245 -9.82 -31.10 4.94
CA LYS A 245 -8.34 -31.11 4.99
C LYS A 245 -7.73 -30.96 3.61
N MET A 246 -8.30 -31.61 2.60
CA MET A 246 -7.85 -31.49 1.21
C MET A 246 -8.08 -30.08 0.66
N LEU A 247 -9.26 -29.51 0.84
CA LEU A 247 -9.55 -28.13 0.42
C LEU A 247 -8.67 -27.11 1.14
N GLN A 248 -8.42 -27.33 2.43
CA GLN A 248 -7.48 -26.51 3.21
C GLN A 248 -6.06 -26.58 2.64
N SER A 249 -5.57 -27.77 2.25
CA SER A 249 -4.24 -27.91 1.68
C SER A 249 -4.13 -27.25 0.31
N PHE A 250 -5.19 -27.29 -0.52
CA PHE A 250 -5.23 -26.53 -1.78
C PHE A 250 -5.16 -25.02 -1.54
N ALA A 251 -5.96 -24.49 -0.63
CA ALA A 251 -5.91 -23.07 -0.28
C ALA A 251 -4.52 -22.64 0.20
N GLN A 252 -3.89 -23.43 1.06
CA GLN A 252 -2.54 -23.14 1.58
C GLN A 252 -1.47 -23.17 0.48
N ARG A 253 -1.55 -24.11 -0.47
CA ARG A 253 -0.61 -24.20 -1.61
C ARG A 253 -0.62 -22.95 -2.48
N ILE A 254 -1.74 -22.23 -2.55
CA ILE A 254 -1.86 -20.96 -3.29
C ILE A 254 -1.77 -19.72 -2.38
N ASN A 255 -1.24 -19.89 -1.17
CA ASN A 255 -1.01 -18.85 -0.16
C ASN A 255 -2.30 -18.17 0.35
N LEU A 256 -3.43 -18.88 0.35
CA LEU A 256 -4.63 -18.45 1.06
C LEU A 256 -4.63 -18.98 2.49
N ARG A 257 -5.14 -18.18 3.42
CA ARG A 257 -5.38 -18.64 4.78
C ARG A 257 -6.66 -19.44 4.82
N ALA A 258 -6.67 -20.54 5.57
CA ALA A 258 -7.84 -21.39 5.69
C ALA A 258 -7.95 -21.99 7.09
N ASN A 259 -9.11 -21.82 7.73
CA ASN A 259 -9.39 -22.26 9.10
C ASN A 259 -10.66 -23.10 9.15
N GLN A 260 -10.68 -24.11 10.00
CA GLN A 260 -11.90 -24.84 10.32
C GLN A 260 -12.58 -24.19 11.52
N ILE A 261 -13.88 -23.93 11.43
CA ILE A 261 -14.65 -23.21 12.46
C ILE A 261 -15.91 -24.01 12.80
N GLY A 262 -16.32 -24.00 14.06
CA GLY A 262 -17.52 -24.72 14.53
C GLY A 262 -17.21 -25.90 15.43
N SER A 263 -18.27 -26.53 15.95
CA SER A 263 -18.20 -27.68 16.85
C SER A 263 -17.77 -28.94 16.10
N LYS A 264 -17.39 -30.02 16.81
CA LYS A 264 -16.88 -31.26 16.20
C LYS A 264 -17.81 -31.83 15.10
N ASN A 265 -19.12 -31.66 15.25
CA ASN A 265 -20.13 -32.22 14.35
C ASN A 265 -20.63 -31.24 13.28
N ALA A 266 -20.31 -29.95 13.40
CA ALA A 266 -20.74 -28.90 12.47
C ALA A 266 -19.55 -27.99 12.09
N ARG A 267 -18.46 -28.61 11.63
CA ARG A 267 -17.26 -27.87 11.22
C ARG A 267 -17.38 -27.36 9.80
N HIS A 268 -17.31 -26.05 9.65
CA HIS A 268 -17.16 -25.38 8.37
C HIS A 268 -15.68 -25.19 8.04
N LEU A 269 -15.33 -25.15 6.76
CA LEU A 269 -14.04 -24.64 6.32
C LEU A 269 -14.23 -23.21 5.83
N ARG A 270 -13.48 -22.26 6.40
CA ARG A 270 -13.38 -20.90 5.88
C ARG A 270 -12.05 -20.70 5.18
N VAL A 271 -12.09 -20.24 3.93
CA VAL A 271 -10.93 -19.79 3.17
C VAL A 271 -11.01 -18.28 3.06
N TYR A 272 -9.95 -17.60 3.48
CA TYR A 272 -9.87 -16.15 3.48
C TYR A 272 -9.17 -15.69 2.21
N GLY A 273 -9.81 -14.75 1.51
CA GLY A 273 -9.20 -14.06 0.40
C GLY A 273 -7.92 -13.33 0.82
N ARG A 274 -7.12 -12.94 -0.18
CA ARG A 274 -5.93 -12.13 0.08
C ARG A 274 -6.37 -10.81 0.73
N ARG A 275 -5.68 -10.44 1.81
CA ARG A 275 -5.85 -9.10 2.42
C ARG A 275 -5.04 -8.12 1.60
N LEU A 276 -5.63 -6.98 1.26
CA LEU A 276 -4.86 -5.91 0.65
C LEU A 276 -4.20 -5.06 1.73
N PRO A 277 -3.00 -4.51 1.43
CA PRO A 277 -2.49 -3.36 2.15
C PRO A 277 -3.52 -2.21 2.07
N ALA A 278 -3.65 -1.42 3.14
CA ALA A 278 -4.63 -0.33 3.17
C ALA A 278 -4.40 0.68 2.03
N LEU A 279 -3.14 0.93 1.69
CA LEU A 279 -2.76 1.77 0.55
C LEU A 279 -3.39 1.23 -0.75
N ALA A 280 -3.26 -0.06 -1.04
CA ALA A 280 -3.90 -0.68 -2.20
C ALA A 280 -5.45 -0.66 -2.15
N ILE A 281 -6.04 -0.67 -0.94
CA ILE A 281 -7.50 -0.50 -0.78
C ILE A 281 -7.89 0.93 -1.19
N VAL A 282 -7.18 1.94 -0.68
CA VAL A 282 -7.39 3.35 -1.04
C VAL A 282 -7.22 3.55 -2.54
N GLU A 283 -6.16 3.01 -3.15
CA GLU A 283 -5.94 3.06 -4.60
C GLU A 283 -7.13 2.50 -5.37
N ARG A 284 -7.58 1.29 -5.03
CA ARG A 284 -8.69 0.64 -5.72
C ARG A 284 -10.01 1.38 -5.58
N ILE A 285 -10.26 1.99 -4.43
CA ILE A 285 -11.47 2.78 -4.21
C ILE A 285 -11.39 4.12 -4.93
N VAL A 286 -10.29 4.86 -4.77
CA VAL A 286 -10.15 6.23 -5.27
C VAL A 286 -9.91 6.25 -6.78
N VAL A 287 -8.97 5.42 -7.26
CA VAL A 287 -8.54 5.39 -8.67
C VAL A 287 -9.41 4.44 -9.49
N HIS A 288 -9.57 3.19 -9.04
CA HIS A 288 -10.28 2.17 -9.82
C HIS A 288 -11.80 2.12 -9.58
N LYS A 289 -12.32 2.90 -8.62
CA LYS A 289 -13.74 2.93 -8.23
C LYS A 289 -14.31 1.54 -7.95
N ASP A 290 -13.53 0.67 -7.30
CA ASP A 290 -13.91 -0.72 -7.01
C ASP A 290 -15.19 -0.76 -6.15
N PRO A 291 -16.33 -1.26 -6.68
CA PRO A 291 -17.61 -1.23 -5.97
C PRO A 291 -17.64 -2.18 -4.78
N ALA A 292 -16.92 -3.30 -4.82
CA ALA A 292 -16.90 -4.28 -3.74
C ALA A 292 -16.15 -3.74 -2.52
N LEU A 293 -15.04 -3.04 -2.74
CA LEU A 293 -14.30 -2.36 -1.67
C LEU A 293 -15.04 -1.11 -1.17
N SER A 294 -15.65 -0.34 -2.07
CA SER A 294 -16.44 0.85 -1.70
C SER A 294 -17.69 0.52 -0.86
N ALA A 295 -18.24 -0.69 -1.00
CA ALA A 295 -19.31 -1.18 -0.13
C ALA A 295 -18.84 -1.50 1.29
N ARG A 296 -17.55 -1.83 1.48
CA ARG A 296 -16.97 -2.29 2.75
C ARG A 296 -16.20 -1.21 3.49
N TYR A 297 -15.70 -0.23 2.76
CA TYR A 297 -14.88 0.84 3.30
C TYR A 297 -15.42 2.19 2.88
N GLU A 298 -15.23 3.15 3.77
CA GLU A 298 -15.33 4.56 3.49
C GLU A 298 -13.92 5.13 3.45
N VAL A 299 -13.61 5.85 2.37
CA VAL A 299 -12.33 6.55 2.21
C VAL A 299 -12.60 8.04 2.29
N THR A 300 -12.03 8.68 3.31
CA THR A 300 -12.03 10.13 3.41
C THR A 300 -10.72 10.64 2.80
N PRO A 301 -10.77 11.52 1.78
CA PRO A 301 -9.58 12.11 1.21
C PRO A 301 -8.93 13.10 2.20
N PRO A 302 -7.64 13.41 2.01
CA PRO A 302 -6.98 14.48 2.76
C PRO A 302 -7.71 15.82 2.59
N ARG A 303 -7.67 16.68 3.61
CA ARG A 303 -8.25 18.03 3.52
C ARG A 303 -7.41 18.91 2.59
N ILE A 304 -7.92 19.09 1.39
CA ILE A 304 -7.38 19.95 0.34
C ILE A 304 -7.03 21.35 0.88
N GLY A 305 -5.86 21.87 0.50
CA GLY A 305 -5.43 23.24 0.76
C GLY A 305 -4.41 23.41 1.90
N ALA A 306 -4.12 22.36 2.67
CA ALA A 306 -3.05 22.39 3.65
C ALA A 306 -1.68 22.31 2.95
N ARG A 307 -0.87 23.37 3.08
CA ARG A 307 0.57 23.28 2.82
C ARG A 307 1.25 22.76 4.08
N ILE A 308 2.21 21.85 3.93
CA ILE A 308 3.12 21.50 5.02
C ILE A 308 4.05 22.71 5.14
N VAL A 309 3.85 23.52 6.17
CA VAL A 309 4.76 24.60 6.52
C VAL A 309 5.66 24.04 7.63
N ASP A 310 6.93 23.82 7.31
CA ASP A 310 7.94 23.44 8.28
C ASP A 310 8.13 24.62 9.25
N GLY A 311 7.54 24.52 10.45
CA GLY A 311 7.72 25.55 11.48
C GLY A 311 6.48 25.95 12.28
N ASP A 312 5.29 25.40 11.98
CA ASP A 312 4.12 25.60 12.84
C ASP A 312 4.28 24.75 14.12
N GLY A 313 5.11 25.25 15.04
CA GLY A 313 5.07 24.91 16.45
C GLY A 313 3.72 25.35 17.00
N LEU A 314 2.97 24.38 17.52
CA LEU A 314 1.79 24.64 18.36
C LEU A 314 2.23 25.00 19.78
#